data_AF-A0A951R8D1-F1
#
_entry.id   AF-A0A951R8D1-F1
#
_cell.length_a   1.000
_cell.length_b   1.000
_cell.length_c   1.000
_cell.angle_alpha   90.00
_cell.angle_beta   90.00
_cell.angle_gamma   90.00
#
_symmetry.space_group_name_H-M   'P 1'
#
loop_
_entity.id
_entity.type
_entity.pdbx_description
1 polymer ?
#
loop_
_entity_poly.entity_id
_entity_poly.type
_entity_poly.pdbx_seq_one_letter_code
_entity_poly.pdbx_strand_id
1 'polypeptide(L)'
;MRINNIDVLITKIDIKEKKDSKEKYLMISFLDMATGDVFEVLEKDLDYLSKIKQMQKYKIDLELSSSKYGLKLEIAEVKENKGSI
;
A
#
# COMPACT_ATOMS: atom_id res chain seq x y z
N MET A 1 8.97 -5.87 11.54
CA MET A 1 8.28 -5.02 12.53
C MET A 1 6.91 -4.72 12.00
N ARG A 2 5.85 -4.93 12.78
CA ARG A 2 4.47 -4.67 12.36
C ARG A 2 3.98 -3.37 12.98
N ILE A 3 3.35 -2.52 12.17
CA ILE A 3 2.77 -1.24 12.59
C ILE A 3 1.26 -1.36 12.35
N ASN A 4 0.48 -1.32 13.42
CA ASN A 4 -0.93 -1.70 13.37
C ASN A 4 -1.85 -0.46 13.38
N ASN A 5 -3.01 -0.61 12.73
CA ASN A 5 -4.13 0.33 12.77
C ASN A 5 -3.78 1.75 12.32
N ILE A 6 -3.04 1.87 11.22
CA ILE A 6 -2.73 3.15 10.59
C ILE A 6 -3.92 3.58 9.74
N ASP A 7 -4.36 4.81 9.93
CA ASP A 7 -5.36 5.44 9.09
C ASP A 7 -4.68 6.10 7.89
N VAL A 8 -5.03 5.65 6.69
CA VAL A 8 -4.41 6.10 5.45
C VAL A 8 -5.45 6.51 4.42
N LEU A 9 -5.08 7.43 3.54
CA LEU A 9 -5.79 7.73 2.31
C LEU A 9 -5.03 7.12 1.14
N ILE A 10 -5.63 6.20 0.37
CA ILE A 10 -5.02 5.71 -0.85
C ILE A 10 -5.12 6.80 -1.92
N THR A 11 -4.01 7.44 -2.25
CA THR A 11 -3.99 8.59 -3.16
C THR A 11 -3.85 8.16 -4.62
N LYS A 12 -3.15 7.03 -4.86
CA LYS A 12 -2.90 6.52 -6.21
C LYS A 12 -2.72 5.00 -6.22
N ILE A 13 -3.19 4.34 -7.28
CA ILE A 13 -2.87 2.94 -7.56
C ILE A 13 -2.47 2.82 -9.04
N ASP A 14 -1.23 2.46 -9.32
CA ASP A 14 -0.73 2.21 -10.67
C ASP A 14 -0.43 0.72 -10.88
N ILE A 15 -0.84 0.16 -12.01
CA ILE A 15 -0.35 -1.16 -12.45
C ILE A 15 0.92 -0.94 -13.27
N LYS A 16 2.04 -1.49 -12.80
CA LYS A 16 3.34 -1.45 -13.47
C LYS A 16 3.75 -2.85 -13.92
N GLU A 17 4.66 -2.91 -14.89
CA GLU A 17 5.22 -4.15 -15.41
C GLU A 17 6.73 -4.14 -15.24
N LYS A 18 7.30 -5.25 -14.75
CA LYS A 18 8.75 -5.42 -14.70
C LYS A 18 9.30 -5.57 -16.12
N LYS A 19 10.28 -4.73 -16.44
CA LYS A 19 10.93 -4.69 -17.76
C LYS A 19 11.45 -6.05 -18.22
N ASP A 20 11.95 -6.87 -17.30
CA ASP A 20 12.67 -8.10 -17.66
C ASP A 20 11.79 -9.36 -17.66
N SER A 21 10.73 -9.40 -16.85
CA SER A 21 9.92 -10.61 -16.64
C SER A 21 8.48 -10.50 -17.12
N LYS A 22 8.04 -9.32 -17.58
CA LYS A 22 6.63 -9.00 -17.88
C LYS A 22 5.66 -9.22 -16.69
N GLU A 23 6.19 -9.44 -15.49
CA GLU A 23 5.38 -9.56 -14.28
C GLU A 23 4.77 -8.20 -13.94
N LYS A 24 3.46 -8.19 -13.71
CA LYS A 24 2.75 -7.00 -13.27
C LYS A 24 2.76 -6.90 -11.75
N TYR A 25 2.76 -5.66 -11.26
CA TYR A 25 2.68 -5.33 -9.85
C TYR A 25 1.92 -4.02 -9.66
N LEU A 26 1.36 -3.81 -8.48
CA LEU A 26 0.74 -2.56 -8.08
C LEU A 26 1.76 -1.67 -7.39
N MET A 27 1.80 -0.41 -7.79
CA MET A 27 2.37 0.66 -6.99
C MET A 27 1.23 1.38 -6.30
N ILE A 28 1.17 1.29 -4.98
CA ILE A 28 0.11 1.90 -4.18
C ILE A 28 0.73 3.06 -3.41
N SER A 29 0.29 4.27 -3.69
CA SER A 29 0.68 5.47 -2.95
C SER A 29 -0.42 5.79 -1.94
N PHE A 30 -0.04 6.04 -0.70
CA PHE A 30 -0.97 6.42 0.36
C PHE A 30 -0.41 7.52 1.25
N LEU A 31 -1.31 8.31 1.81
CA LEU A 31 -1.00 9.35 2.77
C LEU A 31 -1.36 8.85 4.17
N ASP A 32 -0.42 8.90 5.11
CA ASP A 32 -0.70 8.72 6.53
C ASP A 32 -1.49 9.92 7.04
N MET A 33 -2.69 9.69 7.55
CA MET A 33 -3.57 10.74 8.03
C MET A 33 -3.08 11.38 9.33
N ALA A 34 -2.20 10.72 10.09
CA ALA A 34 -1.66 11.25 11.34
C ALA A 34 -0.53 12.25 11.10
N THR A 35 0.39 11.96 10.18
CA THR A 35 1.59 12.78 9.94
C THR A 35 1.50 13.62 8.66
N GLY A 36 0.66 13.23 7.71
CA GLY A 36 0.60 13.82 6.36
C GLY A 36 1.68 13.30 5.42
N ASP A 37 2.51 12.36 5.86
CA ASP A 37 3.56 11.76 5.03
C ASP A 37 2.95 10.87 3.95
N VAL A 38 3.60 10.82 2.79
CA VAL A 38 3.21 9.97 1.67
C VAL A 38 4.19 8.82 1.54
N PHE A 39 3.66 7.61 1.48
CA PHE A 39 4.41 6.39 1.27
C PHE A 39 3.99 5.71 -0.02
N GLU A 40 4.93 5.00 -0.62
CA GLU A 40 4.66 4.13 -1.75
C GLU A 40 5.06 2.70 -1.42
N VAL A 41 4.17 1.75 -1.71
CA VAL A 41 4.42 0.33 -1.51
C VAL A 41 4.22 -0.42 -2.82
N LEU A 42 5.01 -1.48 -2.99
CA LEU A 42 4.92 -2.39 -4.11
C LEU A 42 4.16 -3.64 -3.66
N GLU A 43 3.03 -3.90 -4.29
CA GLU A 43 2.24 -5.12 -4.08
C GLU A 43 2.29 -5.98 -5.34
N LYS A 44 2.63 -7.25 -5.20
CA LYS A 44 2.72 -8.19 -6.33
C LYS A 44 1.38 -8.85 -6.63
N ASP A 45 0.50 -8.94 -5.64
CA ASP A 45 -0.84 -9.48 -5.80
C ASP A 45 -1.77 -8.44 -6.43
N LEU A 46 -2.16 -8.65 -7.69
CA LEU A 46 -3.08 -7.74 -8.38
C LEU A 46 -4.50 -7.79 -7.80
N ASP A 47 -4.87 -8.85 -7.09
CA ASP A 47 -6.20 -8.97 -6.48
C ASP A 47 -6.42 -7.92 -5.39
N TYR A 48 -5.35 -7.29 -4.90
CA TYR A 48 -5.44 -6.13 -4.00
C TYR A 48 -6.23 -4.96 -4.60
N LEU A 49 -6.32 -4.83 -5.94
CA LEU A 49 -7.18 -3.83 -6.59
C LEU A 49 -8.67 -3.98 -6.22
N SER A 50 -9.11 -5.17 -5.85
CA SER A 50 -10.48 -5.40 -5.39
C SER A 50 -10.68 -4.99 -3.93
N LYS A 51 -9.60 -4.97 -3.14
CA LYS A 51 -9.60 -4.70 -1.69
C LYS A 51 -9.44 -3.23 -1.36
N ILE A 52 -8.74 -2.48 -2.22
CA ILE A 52 -8.48 -1.05 -2.04
C ILE A 52 -8.90 -0.26 -3.28
N LYS A 53 -9.38 0.95 -3.04
CA LYS A 53 -9.77 1.90 -4.09
C LYS A 53 -9.05 3.22 -3.88
N GLN A 54 -8.68 3.85 -4.99
CA GLN A 54 -8.11 5.18 -4.96
C GLN A 54 -9.10 6.21 -4.40
N MET A 55 -8.57 7.25 -3.75
CA MET A 55 -9.31 8.32 -3.08
C MET A 55 -10.24 7.84 -1.96
N GLN A 56 -9.94 6.68 -1.37
CA GLN A 56 -10.67 6.16 -0.21
C GLN A 56 -9.74 6.00 1.00
N LYS A 57 -10.33 6.20 2.17
CA LYS A 57 -9.68 6.10 3.47
C LYS A 57 -9.80 4.67 3.98
N TYR A 58 -8.71 4.14 4.54
CA TYR A 58 -8.68 2.81 5.10
C TYR A 58 -7.94 2.81 6.43
N LYS A 59 -8.31 1.87 7.29
CA LYS A 59 -7.45 1.43 8.39
C LYS A 59 -6.68 0.20 7.93
N ILE A 60 -5.35 0.26 8.01
CA ILE A 60 -4.46 -0.80 7.55
C ILE A 60 -3.41 -1.16 8.61
N ASP A 61 -2.83 -2.34 8.47
CA ASP A 61 -1.58 -2.71 9.12
C ASP A 61 -0.46 -2.71 8.09
N LEU A 62 0.71 -2.21 8.49
CA LEU A 62 1.92 -2.24 7.69
C LEU A 62 2.93 -3.22 8.27
N GLU A 63 3.70 -3.86 7.40
CA GLU A 63 4.86 -4.66 7.77
C GLU A 63 6.13 -4.02 7.20
N LEU A 64 7.05 -3.69 8.11
CA LEU A 64 8.39 -3.22 7.79
C LEU A 64 9.37 -4.38 7.98
N SER A 65 9.95 -4.88 6.90
CA SER A 65 10.92 -5.98 6.89
C SER A 65 12.28 -5.54 6.35
N SER A 66 13.34 -6.22 6.75
CA SER A 66 14.67 -6.02 6.16
C SER A 66 14.82 -6.91 4.93
N SER A 67 15.36 -6.35 3.87
CA SER A 67 15.67 -7.03 2.62
C SER A 67 17.15 -6.83 2.27
N LYS A 68 17.65 -7.57 1.27
CA LYS A 68 19.00 -7.40 0.73
C LYS A 68 19.29 -5.97 0.24
N TYR A 69 18.23 -5.20 -0.10
CA TYR A 69 18.32 -3.84 -0.63
C TYR A 69 17.95 -2.75 0.38
N GLY A 70 17.83 -3.10 1.67
CA GLY A 70 17.43 -2.19 2.73
C GLY A 70 16.06 -2.52 3.30
N LEU A 71 15.37 -1.52 3.86
CA LEU A 71 14.05 -1.70 4.45
C LEU A 71 12.95 -1.77 3.38
N LYS A 72 12.00 -2.67 3.58
CA LYS A 72 10.85 -2.88 2.72
C LYS A 72 9.58 -2.70 3.53
N LEU A 73 8.68 -1.84 3.04
CA LEU A 73 7.38 -1.58 3.64
C LEU A 73 6.29 -2.21 2.77
N GLU A 74 5.35 -2.90 3.40
CA GLU A 74 4.27 -3.63 2.74
C GLU A 74 2.95 -3.45 3.51
N ILE A 75 1.82 -3.57 2.81
CA ILE A 75 0.50 -3.61 3.45
C ILE A 75 0.29 -5.05 3.94
N ALA A 76 0.31 -5.24 5.25
CA ALA A 76 0.08 -6.54 5.86
C ALA A 76 -1.41 -6.91 5.82
N GLU A 77 -2.29 -5.95 6.07
CA GLU A 77 -3.73 -6.19 6.15
C GLU A 77 -4.53 -4.90 5.92
N VAL A 78 -5.65 -5.02 5.20
CA VAL A 78 -6.66 -3.95 5.07
C VAL A 78 -7.83 -4.30 5.96
N LYS A 79 -8.04 -3.54 7.04
CA LYS A 79 -9.00 -3.88 8.10
C LYS A 79 -10.37 -3.28 7.87
N GLU A 80 -10.43 -2.00 7.53
CA GLU A 80 -11.67 -1.24 7.50
C GLU A 80 -11.62 -0.20 6.38
N ASN A 81 -12.69 -0.11 5.59
CA ASN A 81 -12.90 0.98 4.64
C ASN A 81 -13.68 2.10 5.34
N LYS A 82 -13.06 3.27 5.49
CA LYS A 82 -13.63 4.45 6.16
C LYS A 82 -14.35 5.40 5.20
N GLY A 83 -14.54 4.99 3.95
CA GLY A 83 -15.24 5.73 2.92
C GLY A 83 -14.35 6.69 2.14
N SER A 84 -14.99 7.49 1.29
CA SER A 84 -14.32 8.47 0.44
C SER A 84 -13.91 9.73 1.23
N ILE A 85 -13.09 10.57 0.61
CA ILE A 85 -13.05 12.01 0.95
C ILE A 85 -14.42 12.64 0.72
#